data_AF-A0A3C1DVY2-F1
#
_entry.id   AF-A0A3C1DVY2-F1
#
_cell.length_a   1.000
_cell.length_b   1.000
_cell.length_c   1.000
_cell.angle_alpha   90.00
_cell.angle_beta   90.00
_cell.angle_gamma   90.00
#
_symmetry.space_group_name_H-M   'P 1'
#
loop_
_entity.id
_entity.type
_entity.pdbx_description
1 polymer ?
#
loop_
_entity_poly.entity_id
_entity_poly.type
_entity_poly.pdbx_seq_one_letter_code
_entity_poly.pdbx_strand_id
1 'polypeptide(L)'
;MSYIKSPLLDEKGFVILDRYNQEADPKEWLDIEYVDWKSSGVTQFAPLASAFGEIEVNGFWNHTPPRTDKDGVWIESQVAKAPHLVARAMEPGANVGRCRVIELQPNEYANTLYNLHQDDNNR
;
A
#
# COMPACT_ATOMS: atom_id res chain seq x y z
N MET A 1 -4.71 23.15 -15.25
CA MET A 1 -4.65 22.09 -14.22
C MET A 1 -5.50 22.55 -13.04
N SER A 2 -6.66 21.93 -12.83
CA SER A 2 -7.47 22.18 -11.63
C SER A 2 -7.01 21.21 -10.54
N TYR A 3 -6.39 21.73 -9.49
CA TYR A 3 -6.20 20.98 -8.25
C TYR A 3 -7.26 21.44 -7.25
N ILE A 4 -7.64 20.54 -6.35
CA ILE A 4 -8.58 20.85 -5.27
C ILE A 4 -7.75 21.36 -4.09
N LYS A 5 -8.17 22.49 -3.50
CA LYS A 5 -7.60 23.00 -2.25
C LYS A 5 -8.49 22.59 -1.09
N SER A 6 -7.88 22.17 0.01
CA SER A 6 -8.58 21.96 1.28
C SER A 6 -8.44 23.23 2.13
N PRO A 7 -9.54 23.93 2.47
CA PRO A 7 -9.47 25.13 3.32
C PRO A 7 -8.83 24.87 4.69
N LEU A 8 -8.88 23.61 5.17
CA LEU A 8 -8.29 23.22 6.45
C LEU A 8 -6.75 23.29 6.45
N LEU A 9 -6.12 23.29 5.27
CA LEU A 9 -4.67 23.39 5.13
C LEU A 9 -4.19 24.83 4.98
N ASP A 10 -5.07 25.82 4.76
CA ASP A 10 -4.67 27.17 4.36
C ASP A 10 -3.87 27.93 5.44
N GLU A 11 -4.18 27.72 6.73
CA GLU A 11 -3.51 28.43 7.82
C GLU A 11 -2.13 27.84 8.16
N LYS A 12 -2.02 26.50 8.22
CA LYS A 12 -0.87 25.80 8.81
C LYS A 12 -0.09 24.94 7.83
N GLY A 13 -0.65 24.65 6.65
CA GLY A 13 -0.11 23.67 5.71
C GLY A 13 -0.25 22.20 6.14
N PHE A 14 -0.86 21.93 7.31
CA PHE A 14 -1.14 20.58 7.80
C PHE A 14 -2.45 20.53 8.60
N VAL A 15 -3.07 19.35 8.68
CA VAL A 15 -4.23 19.06 9.53
C VAL A 15 -3.87 17.91 10.46
N ILE A 16 -4.27 18.00 11.72
CA ILE A 16 -4.18 16.89 12.67
C ILE A 16 -5.51 16.15 12.62
N LEU A 17 -5.48 14.86 12.29
CA LEU A 17 -6.65 13.99 12.29
C LEU A 17 -6.79 13.29 13.64
N ASP A 18 -8.02 12.89 13.97
CA ASP A 18 -8.27 12.06 15.15
C ASP A 18 -7.52 10.74 15.05
N ARG A 19 -7.05 10.25 16.19
CA ARG A 19 -6.38 8.95 16.24
C ARG A 19 -7.37 7.86 15.92
N TYR A 20 -7.03 7.06 14.92
CA TYR A 20 -7.74 5.84 14.63
C TYR A 20 -7.50 4.79 15.73
N ASN A 21 -8.56 4.15 16.23
CA ASN A 21 -8.45 3.10 17.23
C ASN A 21 -8.07 1.75 16.61
N GLN A 22 -6.82 1.63 16.16
CA GLN A 22 -6.32 0.43 15.48
C GLN A 22 -6.37 -0.83 16.35
N GLU A 23 -6.33 -0.70 17.68
CA GLU A 23 -6.42 -1.84 18.60
C GLU A 23 -7.77 -2.57 18.52
N ALA A 24 -8.81 -1.90 18.01
CA ALA A 24 -10.12 -2.51 17.80
C ALA A 24 -10.20 -3.40 16.55
N ASP A 25 -9.23 -3.30 15.63
CA ASP A 25 -9.25 -4.08 14.39
C ASP A 25 -8.72 -5.49 14.58
N PRO A 26 -9.33 -6.50 13.92
CA PRO A 26 -8.72 -7.81 13.80
C PRO A 26 -7.33 -7.71 13.14
N LYS A 27 -6.37 -8.52 13.62
CA LYS A 27 -5.00 -8.55 13.08
C LYS A 27 -4.90 -9.36 11.80
N GLU A 28 -5.73 -9.01 10.81
CA GLU A 28 -5.85 -9.74 9.52
C GLU A 28 -4.52 -9.88 8.78
N TRP A 29 -3.58 -8.96 9.02
CA TRP A 29 -2.23 -9.00 8.44
C TRP A 29 -1.38 -10.19 8.90
N LEU A 30 -1.79 -10.92 9.93
CA LEU A 30 -1.08 -12.12 10.41
C LEU A 30 -1.44 -13.39 9.62
N ASP A 31 -2.59 -13.41 8.93
CA ASP A 31 -3.13 -14.62 8.30
C ASP A 31 -3.00 -14.64 6.76
N ILE A 32 -2.60 -13.51 6.18
CA ILE A 32 -2.39 -13.33 4.74
C ILE A 32 -1.00 -13.82 4.31
N GLU A 33 -0.89 -14.26 3.06
CA GLU A 33 0.34 -14.76 2.47
C GLU A 33 1.31 -13.63 2.11
N TYR A 34 2.56 -13.78 2.52
CA TYR A 34 3.66 -12.86 2.22
C TYR A 34 4.57 -13.44 1.15
N VAL A 35 5.07 -12.54 0.29
CA VAL A 35 6.12 -12.84 -0.69
C VAL A 35 7.31 -11.92 -0.49
N ASP A 36 8.50 -12.46 -0.76
CA ASP A 36 9.75 -11.72 -0.58
C ASP A 36 9.92 -10.64 -1.65
N TRP A 37 10.47 -9.50 -1.22
CA TRP A 37 10.85 -8.44 -2.15
C TRP A 37 12.18 -8.73 -2.84
N LYS A 38 12.12 -8.77 -4.18
CA LYS A 38 13.22 -9.16 -5.07
C LYS A 38 14.55 -8.45 -4.81
N SER A 39 14.54 -7.19 -4.35
CA SER A 39 15.78 -6.40 -4.21
C SER A 39 16.32 -6.29 -2.78
N SER A 40 15.55 -6.67 -1.76
CA SER A 40 15.99 -6.54 -0.36
C SER A 40 16.24 -7.89 0.32
N GLY A 41 15.54 -8.95 -0.12
CA GLY A 41 15.61 -10.28 0.48
C GLY A 41 15.13 -10.38 1.94
N VAL A 42 14.66 -9.28 2.53
CA VAL A 42 14.30 -9.17 3.95
C VAL A 42 12.93 -8.50 4.13
N THR A 43 12.60 -7.51 3.31
CA THR A 43 11.25 -6.93 3.29
C THR A 43 10.28 -7.91 2.65
N GLN A 44 9.18 -8.16 3.33
CA GLN A 44 8.10 -9.00 2.84
C GLN A 44 6.85 -8.17 2.56
N PHE A 45 6.07 -8.63 1.60
CA PHE A 45 4.86 -7.97 1.17
C PHE A 45 3.74 -8.99 1.06
N ALA A 46 2.59 -8.70 1.65
CA ALA A 46 1.38 -9.47 1.44
C ALA A 46 0.43 -8.67 0.52
N PRO A 47 0.32 -9.03 -0.77
CA PRO A 47 -0.55 -8.30 -1.69
C PRO A 47 -2.02 -8.63 -1.39
N LEU A 48 -2.87 -7.59 -1.37
CA LEU A 48 -4.33 -7.68 -1.36
C LEU A 48 -4.92 -7.43 -2.76
N ALA A 49 -4.25 -6.59 -3.55
CA ALA A 49 -4.56 -6.35 -4.97
C ALA A 49 -3.26 -6.29 -5.80
N SER A 50 -3.29 -6.93 -6.97
CA SER A 50 -2.18 -6.97 -7.94
C SER A 50 -2.69 -6.70 -9.36
N ALA A 51 -1.83 -6.78 -10.39
CA ALA A 51 -2.25 -6.45 -11.75
C ALA A 51 -3.31 -7.41 -12.31
N PHE A 52 -3.21 -8.68 -11.92
CA PHE A 52 -4.02 -9.79 -12.44
C PHE A 52 -4.68 -10.64 -11.35
N GLY A 53 -4.57 -10.26 -10.07
CA GLY A 53 -5.18 -11.01 -8.96
C GLY A 53 -4.34 -12.21 -8.51
N GLU A 54 -3.06 -12.24 -8.90
CA GLU A 54 -2.09 -13.22 -8.46
C GLU A 54 -1.33 -12.72 -7.22
N ILE A 55 -0.79 -13.65 -6.43
CA ILE A 55 0.07 -13.33 -5.28
C ILE A 55 1.44 -12.87 -5.80
N GLU A 56 1.52 -11.60 -6.16
CA GLU A 56 2.70 -10.96 -6.73
C GLU A 56 2.77 -9.48 -6.32
N VAL A 57 3.97 -8.91 -6.35
CA VAL A 57 4.23 -7.56 -5.80
C VAL A 57 4.94 -6.63 -6.79
N ASN A 58 4.96 -6.99 -8.07
CA ASN A 58 5.55 -6.13 -9.10
C ASN A 58 4.70 -4.87 -9.33
N GLY A 59 5.32 -3.84 -9.90
CA GLY A 59 4.59 -2.72 -10.48
C GLY A 59 3.83 -3.16 -11.73
N PHE A 60 2.67 -2.56 -12.00
CA PHE A 60 1.83 -2.99 -13.13
C PHE A 60 2.49 -2.71 -14.49
N TRP A 61 3.49 -1.84 -14.53
CA TRP A 61 4.32 -1.55 -15.70
C TRP A 61 5.29 -2.69 -16.07
N ASN A 62 5.52 -3.67 -15.20
CA ASN A 62 6.35 -4.84 -15.51
C ASN A 62 5.63 -5.87 -16.38
N HIS A 63 4.32 -5.71 -16.58
CA HIS A 63 3.52 -6.60 -17.42
C HIS A 63 3.49 -6.13 -18.88
N THR A 64 3.15 -7.05 -19.81
CA THR A 64 2.97 -6.73 -21.22
C THR A 64 1.49 -6.88 -21.61
N PRO A 65 0.80 -5.80 -22.04
CA PRO A 65 1.27 -4.42 -22.14
C PRO A 65 1.41 -3.74 -20.76
N PRO A 66 2.29 -2.73 -20.62
CA PRO A 66 2.47 -2.03 -19.36
C PRO A 66 1.20 -1.26 -18.98
N ARG A 67 0.86 -1.26 -17.69
CA ARG A 67 -0.28 -0.52 -17.14
C ARG A 67 0.15 0.42 -16.02
N THR A 68 -0.63 1.48 -15.84
CA THR A 68 -0.56 2.31 -14.63
C THR A 68 -1.06 1.52 -13.43
N ASP A 69 -0.54 1.83 -12.23
CA ASP A 69 -0.99 1.22 -10.96
C ASP A 69 -2.39 1.71 -10.56
N LYS A 70 -3.39 1.35 -11.36
CA LYS A 70 -4.80 1.66 -11.18
C LYS A 70 -5.61 0.43 -11.52
N ASP A 71 -6.76 0.33 -10.85
CA ASP A 71 -7.73 -0.75 -11.07
C ASP A 71 -7.08 -2.12 -10.91
N GLY A 72 -6.41 -2.30 -9.76
CA GLY A 72 -5.84 -3.57 -9.35
C GLY A 72 -6.94 -4.60 -9.14
N VAL A 73 -6.61 -5.85 -9.44
CA VAL A 73 -7.50 -6.99 -9.24
C VAL A 73 -7.26 -7.52 -7.82
N TRP A 74 -8.33 -7.56 -7.03
CA TRP A 74 -8.31 -8.12 -5.69
C TRP A 74 -8.00 -9.62 -5.72
N ILE A 75 -7.10 -10.06 -4.85
CA ILE A 75 -6.66 -11.45 -4.76
C ILE A 75 -7.63 -12.18 -3.83
N GLU A 76 -8.50 -13.03 -4.39
CA GLU A 76 -9.60 -13.69 -3.66
C GLU A 76 -9.15 -14.38 -2.36
N SER A 77 -8.04 -15.12 -2.42
CA SER A 77 -7.50 -15.85 -1.27
C SER A 77 -7.01 -14.96 -0.12
N GLN A 78 -6.63 -13.71 -0.42
CA GLN A 78 -6.13 -12.73 0.53
C GLN A 78 -7.26 -11.88 1.09
N VAL A 79 -8.14 -11.37 0.21
CA VAL A 79 -9.28 -10.53 0.64
C VAL A 79 -10.29 -11.29 1.48
N ALA A 80 -10.43 -12.61 1.27
CA ALA A 80 -11.26 -13.46 2.13
C ALA A 80 -10.75 -13.49 3.58
N LYS A 81 -9.45 -13.29 3.80
CA LYS A 81 -8.82 -13.27 5.13
C LYS A 81 -8.68 -11.86 5.71
N ALA A 82 -8.72 -10.84 4.84
CA ALA A 82 -8.50 -9.45 5.22
C ALA A 82 -9.64 -8.48 4.81
N PRO A 83 -10.92 -8.79 5.10
CA PRO A 83 -12.04 -7.95 4.68
C PRO A 83 -12.02 -6.53 5.27
N HIS A 84 -11.51 -6.33 6.49
CA HIS A 84 -11.45 -4.99 7.10
C HIS A 84 -10.36 -4.14 6.44
N LEU A 85 -9.18 -4.71 6.15
CA LEU A 85 -8.12 -4.00 5.41
C LEU A 85 -8.61 -3.56 4.02
N VAL A 86 -9.38 -4.41 3.32
CA VAL A 86 -9.97 -4.07 2.03
C VAL A 86 -10.99 -2.94 2.18
N ALA A 87 -11.89 -3.03 3.17
CA ALA A 87 -12.87 -1.97 3.43
C ALA A 87 -12.19 -0.62 3.71
N ARG A 88 -11.09 -0.62 4.47
CA ARG A 88 -10.28 0.58 4.74
C ARG A 88 -9.62 1.15 3.49
N ALA A 89 -9.06 0.29 2.63
CA ALA A 89 -8.46 0.72 1.37
C ALA A 89 -9.49 1.37 0.43
N MET A 90 -10.75 0.93 0.50
CA MET A 90 -11.85 1.43 -0.33
C MET A 90 -12.57 2.64 0.27
N GLU A 91 -12.44 2.90 1.58
CA GLU A 91 -13.11 3.99 2.31
C GLU A 91 -12.94 5.37 1.65
N PRO A 92 -11.77 5.74 1.08
CA PRO A 92 -11.62 7.04 0.39
C PRO A 92 -12.43 7.19 -0.90
N GLY A 93 -12.99 6.12 -1.46
CA GLY A 93 -13.78 6.14 -2.70
C GLY A 93 -12.96 6.38 -3.98
N ALA A 94 -11.63 6.19 -3.93
CA ALA A 94 -10.73 6.29 -5.08
C ALA A 94 -10.42 4.91 -5.68
N ASN A 95 -9.97 4.88 -6.94
CA ASN A 95 -9.47 3.66 -7.57
C ASN A 95 -8.26 3.13 -6.81
N VAL A 96 -8.26 1.83 -6.52
CA VAL A 96 -7.14 1.14 -5.87
C VAL A 96 -6.25 0.49 -6.93
N GLY A 97 -4.95 0.77 -6.86
CA GLY A 97 -3.92 0.11 -7.66
C GLY A 97 -3.34 -1.09 -6.94
N ARG A 98 -2.04 -1.02 -6.61
CA ARG A 98 -1.40 -1.97 -5.71
C ARG A 98 -1.90 -1.73 -4.28
N CYS A 99 -2.48 -2.75 -3.66
CA CYS A 99 -2.84 -2.72 -2.24
C CYS A 99 -2.11 -3.87 -1.54
N ARG A 100 -1.39 -3.60 -0.45
CA ARG A 100 -0.53 -4.58 0.20
C ARG A 100 -0.20 -4.20 1.64
N VAL A 101 0.01 -5.20 2.48
CA VAL A 101 0.71 -5.04 3.76
C VAL A 101 2.21 -5.16 3.50
N ILE A 102 2.99 -4.32 4.18
CA ILE A 102 4.45 -4.33 4.13
C ILE A 102 4.97 -4.70 5.50
N GLU A 103 5.72 -5.79 5.59
CA GLU A 103 6.46 -6.14 6.79
C GLU A 103 7.89 -5.63 6.65
N LEU A 104 8.21 -4.61 7.45
CA LEU A 104 9.55 -4.06 7.57
C LEU A 104 10.26 -4.73 8.73
N GLN A 105 11.42 -5.31 8.46
CA GLN A 105 12.27 -5.85 9.50
C GLN A 105 13.06 -4.73 10.21
N PRO A 106 13.51 -4.96 11.45
CA PRO A 106 14.41 -4.03 12.13
C PRO A 106 15.61 -3.65 11.27
N ASN A 107 16.00 -2.37 11.32
CA ASN A 107 17.10 -1.84 10.52
C ASN A 107 18.01 -0.94 11.35
N GLU A 108 19.25 -0.79 10.92
CA GLU A 108 20.23 0.11 11.54
C GLU A 108 20.03 1.54 11.06
N TYR A 109 20.31 2.52 11.94
CA TYR A 109 20.14 3.95 11.62
C TYR A 109 20.89 4.37 10.34
N ALA A 110 22.12 3.88 10.14
CA ALA A 110 22.91 4.18 8.95
C ALA A 110 22.25 3.69 7.66
N ASN A 111 21.71 2.46 7.66
CA ASN A 111 20.99 1.89 6.53
C ASN A 111 19.69 2.64 6.26
N THR A 112 18.98 3.08 7.31
CA THR A 112 17.78 3.90 7.16
C THR A 112 18.09 5.20 6.42
N LEU A 113 19.15 5.92 6.81
CA LEU A 113 19.57 7.15 6.14
C LEU A 113 19.99 6.92 4.68
N TYR A 114 20.73 5.84 4.42
CA TYR A 114 21.18 5.49 3.08
C TYR A 114 20.01 5.19 2.13
N ASN A 115 18.96 4.52 2.62
CA ASN A 115 17.81 4.10 1.82
C ASN A 115 16.70 5.15 1.70
N LEU A 116 16.89 6.37 2.22
CA LEU A 116 15.95 7.46 2.01
C LEU A 116 15.85 7.79 0.51
N HIS A 117 14.66 7.68 -0.05
CA HIS A 117 14.39 7.97 -1.45
C HIS A 117 13.03 8.63 -1.61
N GLN A 118 12.87 9.36 -2.71
CA GLN A 118 11.56 9.76 -3.19
C GLN A 118 10.96 8.59 -3.96
N ASP A 119 9.70 8.30 -3.68
CA ASP A 119 8.96 7.27 -4.40
C ASP A 119 8.58 7.77 -5.80
N ASP A 120 8.52 6.86 -6.77
CA ASP A 120 8.29 7.16 -8.19
C ASP A 120 6.78 7.26 -8.49
N ASN A 121 6.06 8.03 -7.68
CA ASN A 121 4.59 8.04 -7.66
C ASN A 121 3.92 8.83 -8.81
N ASN A 122 4.70 9.53 -9.65
CA ASN A 122 4.19 10.41 -10.71
C ASN A 122 4.92 10.24 -12.06
N ARG A 123 5.46 9.05 -12.35
CA ARG A 123 6.14 8.79 -13.62
C ARG A 123 5.20 8.72 -14.82
#